data_AF-R5IH74-F1
#
_entry.id   AF-R5IH74-F1
#
_cell.length_a   1.000
_cell.length_b   1.000
_cell.length_c   1.000
_cell.angle_alpha   90.00
_cell.angle_beta   90.00
_cell.angle_gamma   90.00
#
_symmetry.space_group_name_H-M   'P 1'
#
loop_
_entity.id
_entity.type
_entity.pdbx_description
1 polymer ?
#
loop_
_entity_poly.entity_id
_entity_poly.type
_entity_poly.pdbx_seq_one_letter_code
_entity_poly.pdbx_strand_id
1 'polypeptide(L)'
;MEATIKQVQEIVSVLTEEQQQLLKDTINYGVWGDADMEFLDENGNIETVGMYGYCTNDAKEAGHFSGRKVAAMFRSIYKKLCPANRNQTGRYISHCNDWWGDGSGDMLFIRHSYYRAFEEWARQ
;
A
#
# COMPACT_ATOMS: atom_id res chain seq x y z
N MET A 1 -4.93 -15.35 11.73
CA MET A 1 -3.84 -14.85 12.58
C MET A 1 -3.51 -13.45 12.06
N GLU A 2 -3.55 -12.45 12.93
CA GLU A 2 -3.17 -11.08 12.55
C GLU A 2 -1.64 -10.98 12.48
N ALA A 3 -1.14 -10.20 11.51
CA ALA A 3 0.28 -9.96 11.36
C ALA A 3 0.85 -9.14 12.53
N THR A 4 2.17 -9.17 12.68
CA THR A 4 2.91 -8.39 13.68
C THR A 4 3.67 -7.24 13.03
N ILE A 5 4.01 -6.19 13.79
CA ILE A 5 4.88 -5.09 13.33
C ILE A 5 6.20 -5.62 12.77
N LYS A 6 6.79 -6.65 13.39
CA LYS A 6 8.06 -7.24 12.93
C LYS A 6 7.93 -7.81 11.51
N GLN A 7 6.84 -8.49 11.22
CA GLN A 7 6.57 -8.98 9.86
C GLN A 7 6.41 -7.83 8.88
N VAL A 8 5.75 -6.73 9.27
CA VAL A 8 5.66 -5.52 8.43
C VAL A 8 7.04 -4.94 8.15
N GLN A 9 7.89 -4.82 9.17
CA GLN A 9 9.28 -4.35 9.01
C GLN A 9 10.09 -5.23 8.05
N GLU A 10 9.92 -6.55 8.11
CA GLU A 10 10.54 -7.49 7.17
C GLU A 10 10.02 -7.26 5.74
N ILE A 11 8.71 -7.08 5.56
CA ILE A 11 8.08 -6.80 4.25
C ILE A 11 8.61 -5.49 3.66
N VAL A 12 8.65 -4.41 4.45
CA VAL A 12 9.06 -3.08 3.97
C VAL A 12 10.58 -2.89 3.90
N SER A 13 11.38 -3.87 4.36
CA SER A 13 12.85 -3.78 4.38
C SER A 13 13.49 -3.59 2.99
N VAL A 14 12.77 -3.95 1.93
CA VAL A 14 13.19 -3.74 0.53
C VAL A 14 13.03 -2.27 0.08
N LEU A 15 12.32 -1.45 0.85
CA LEU A 15 12.05 -0.04 0.58
C LEU A 15 13.13 0.84 1.20
N THR A 16 13.43 1.98 0.56
CA THR A 16 14.28 3.02 1.17
C THR A 16 13.54 3.72 2.31
N GLU A 17 14.26 4.44 3.18
CA GLU A 17 13.65 5.22 4.26
C GLU A 17 12.60 6.21 3.74
N GLU A 18 12.86 6.92 2.65
CA GLU A 18 11.88 7.83 2.04
C GLU A 18 10.63 7.10 1.52
N GLN A 19 10.80 5.91 0.96
CA GLN A 19 9.68 5.09 0.47
C GLN A 19 8.84 4.53 1.63
N GLN A 20 9.50 4.13 2.72
CA GLN A 20 8.82 3.73 3.95
C GLN A 20 8.05 4.93 4.52
N GLN A 21 8.67 6.10 4.60
CA GLN A 21 7.99 7.31 5.10
C GLN A 21 6.77 7.67 4.26
N LEU A 22 6.87 7.64 2.92
CA LEU A 22 5.72 7.89 2.06
C LEU A 22 4.58 6.87 2.29
N LEU A 23 4.92 5.59 2.51
CA LEU A 23 3.94 4.56 2.83
C LEU A 23 3.26 4.83 4.18
N LYS A 24 4.02 5.26 5.20
CA LYS A 24 3.46 5.67 6.50
C LYS A 24 2.52 6.87 6.36
N ASP A 25 2.94 7.89 5.62
CA ASP A 25 2.13 9.08 5.35
C ASP A 25 0.80 8.70 4.68
N THR A 26 0.86 7.78 3.70
CA THR A 26 -0.34 7.24 3.04
C THR A 26 -1.27 6.53 4.00
N ILE A 27 -0.73 5.68 4.87
CA ILE A 27 -1.51 4.90 5.83
C ILE A 27 -2.16 5.82 6.89
N ASN A 28 -1.44 6.83 7.36
CA ASN A 28 -1.91 7.72 8.43
C ASN A 28 -2.94 8.76 7.95
N TYR A 29 -2.86 9.20 6.69
CA TYR A 29 -3.70 10.30 6.18
C TYR A 29 -4.70 9.88 5.10
N GLY A 30 -4.50 8.73 4.45
CA GLY A 30 -5.30 8.31 3.30
C GLY A 30 -6.42 7.34 3.60
N VAL A 31 -6.75 7.04 4.87
CA VAL A 31 -7.74 6.01 5.22
C VAL A 31 -9.07 6.22 4.48
N TRP A 32 -9.49 5.20 3.74
CA TRP A 32 -10.79 5.15 3.08
C TRP A 32 -11.75 4.16 3.73
N GLY A 33 -11.36 2.88 3.84
CA GLY A 33 -12.23 1.83 4.40
C GLY A 33 -11.92 0.42 3.91
N ASP A 34 -12.76 -0.53 4.32
CA ASP A 34 -12.68 -1.94 3.93
C ASP A 34 -13.39 -2.21 2.60
N ALA A 35 -12.85 -3.18 1.86
CA ALA A 35 -13.41 -3.72 0.62
C ALA A 35 -12.72 -5.05 0.28
N ASP A 36 -13.04 -5.62 -0.89
CA ASP A 36 -12.35 -6.78 -1.45
C ASP A 36 -11.44 -6.37 -2.60
N MET A 37 -10.27 -7.00 -2.71
CA MET A 37 -9.32 -6.75 -3.81
C MET A 37 -8.50 -8.00 -4.12
N GLU A 38 -7.88 -8.01 -5.31
CA GLU A 38 -6.95 -9.04 -5.73
C GLU A 38 -5.60 -8.93 -5.00
N PHE A 39 -5.13 -10.06 -4.46
CA PHE A 39 -3.79 -10.24 -3.92
C PHE A 39 -3.21 -11.57 -4.42
N LEU A 40 -1.90 -11.74 -4.22
CA LEU A 40 -1.24 -13.02 -4.44
C LEU A 40 -1.34 -13.90 -3.19
N ASP A 41 -1.77 -15.15 -3.37
CA ASP A 41 -1.74 -16.20 -2.35
C ASP A 41 -0.30 -16.67 -2.07
N GLU A 42 -0.15 -17.73 -1.28
CA GLU A 42 1.19 -18.24 -0.92
C GLU A 42 1.97 -18.84 -2.09
N ASN A 43 1.25 -19.33 -3.10
CA ASN A 43 1.77 -19.98 -4.29
C ASN A 43 1.94 -18.99 -5.47
N GLY A 44 1.56 -17.72 -5.28
CA GLY A 44 1.59 -16.69 -6.31
C GLY A 44 0.37 -16.67 -7.24
N ASN A 45 -0.72 -17.36 -6.89
CA ASN A 45 -1.98 -17.26 -7.61
C ASN A 45 -2.75 -16.02 -7.17
N ILE A 46 -3.58 -15.47 -8.06
CA ILE A 46 -4.48 -14.37 -7.71
C ILE A 46 -5.66 -14.93 -6.90
N GLU A 47 -5.95 -14.29 -5.77
CA GLU A 47 -7.13 -14.51 -4.96
C GLU A 47 -7.78 -13.17 -4.60
N THR A 48 -9.11 -13.17 -4.50
CA THR A 48 -9.87 -12.02 -3.98
C THR A 48 -10.05 -12.20 -2.48
N VAL A 49 -9.52 -11.25 -1.71
CA VAL A 49 -9.60 -11.25 -0.25
C VAL A 49 -9.91 -9.84 0.27
N GLY A 50 -10.41 -9.78 1.50
CA GLY A 50 -10.64 -8.51 2.17
C GLY A 50 -9.35 -7.69 2.30
N MET A 51 -9.51 -6.37 2.27
CA MET A 51 -8.44 -5.38 2.42
C MET A 51 -8.93 -4.13 3.15
N TYR A 52 -7.97 -3.28 3.50
CA TYR A 52 -8.22 -1.90 3.89
C TYR A 52 -7.52 -0.96 2.89
N GLY A 53 -8.25 0.04 2.42
CA GLY A 53 -7.83 0.93 1.35
C GLY A 53 -7.42 2.31 1.83
N TYR A 54 -6.44 2.88 1.13
CA TYR A 54 -5.81 4.15 1.44
C TYR A 54 -5.60 5.00 0.17
N CYS A 55 -6.16 6.22 0.15
CA CYS A 55 -5.95 7.22 -0.88
C CYS A 55 -4.50 7.71 -0.87
N THR A 56 -3.75 7.40 -1.93
CA THR A 56 -2.33 7.80 -2.03
C THR A 56 -2.15 9.31 -2.20
N ASN A 57 -3.17 10.00 -2.73
CA ASN A 57 -3.13 11.45 -2.94
C ASN A 57 -3.13 12.23 -1.62
N ASP A 58 -3.64 11.63 -0.54
CA ASP A 58 -3.77 12.27 0.76
C ASP A 58 -2.49 12.16 1.60
N ALA A 59 -1.50 11.38 1.15
CA ALA A 59 -0.16 11.37 1.75
C ALA A 59 0.49 12.77 1.78
N LYS A 60 0.04 13.69 0.90
CA LYS A 60 0.49 15.10 0.89
C LYS A 60 0.20 15.84 2.19
N GLU A 61 -0.83 15.42 2.95
CA GLU A 61 -1.23 16.07 4.21
C GLU A 61 -0.16 15.92 5.31
N ALA A 62 0.73 14.94 5.18
CA ALA A 62 1.90 14.78 6.05
C ALA A 62 3.00 15.85 5.80
N GLY A 63 3.00 16.52 4.64
CA GLY A 63 3.94 17.59 4.32
C GLY A 63 5.38 17.16 4.00
N HIS A 64 5.72 15.86 4.03
CA HIS A 64 7.08 15.38 3.77
C HIS A 64 7.48 15.37 2.29
N PHE A 65 6.53 15.07 1.40
CA PHE A 65 6.80 14.88 -0.03
C PHE A 65 5.75 15.55 -0.90
N SER A 66 6.13 15.99 -2.09
CA SER A 66 5.21 16.60 -3.04
C SER A 66 5.63 16.40 -4.50
N GLY A 67 4.68 16.61 -5.41
CA GLY A 67 4.90 16.64 -6.84
C GLY A 67 5.39 15.31 -7.44
N ARG A 68 6.21 15.41 -8.49
CA ARG A 68 6.64 14.25 -9.30
C ARG A 68 7.42 13.19 -8.50
N LYS A 69 8.02 13.56 -7.38
CA LYS A 69 8.78 12.64 -6.51
C LYS A 69 7.86 11.57 -5.92
N VAL A 70 6.65 11.95 -5.48
CA VAL A 70 5.64 11.03 -4.91
C VAL A 70 5.29 9.93 -5.92
N ALA A 71 4.92 10.32 -7.14
CA ALA A 71 4.58 9.37 -8.20
C ALA A 71 5.76 8.43 -8.56
N ALA A 72 7.00 8.94 -8.53
CA ALA A 72 8.19 8.12 -8.77
C ALA A 72 8.44 7.12 -7.64
N MET A 73 8.23 7.54 -6.38
CA MET A 73 8.38 6.67 -5.21
C MET A 73 7.33 5.56 -5.21
N PHE A 74 6.05 5.86 -5.44
CA PHE A 74 5.00 4.83 -5.56
C PHE A 74 5.29 3.83 -6.66
N ARG A 75 5.68 4.28 -7.87
CA ARG A 75 6.10 3.37 -8.94
C ARG A 75 7.23 2.43 -8.50
N SER A 76 8.18 2.92 -7.70
CA SER A 76 9.25 2.10 -7.17
C SER A 76 8.79 1.14 -6.07
N ILE A 77 7.90 1.58 -5.17
CA ILE A 77 7.28 0.73 -4.12
C ILE A 77 6.53 -0.42 -4.79
N TYR A 78 5.66 -0.12 -5.76
CA TYR A 78 4.87 -1.12 -6.47
C TYR A 78 5.74 -2.11 -7.22
N LYS A 79 6.79 -1.66 -7.91
CA LYS A 79 7.74 -2.58 -8.56
C LYS A 79 8.41 -3.56 -7.59
N LYS A 80 8.56 -3.19 -6.31
CA LYS A 80 9.19 -4.03 -5.29
C LYS A 80 8.20 -4.96 -4.58
N LEU A 81 6.97 -4.51 -4.35
CA LEU A 81 6.00 -5.22 -3.50
C LEU A 81 4.86 -5.90 -4.28
N CYS A 82 4.61 -5.47 -5.52
CA CYS A 82 3.57 -5.98 -6.40
C CYS A 82 4.23 -6.59 -7.64
N PRO A 83 4.53 -7.91 -7.68
CA PRO A 83 5.22 -8.51 -8.82
C PRO A 83 4.28 -8.88 -9.98
N ALA A 84 2.95 -8.92 -9.77
CA ALA A 84 1.98 -9.36 -10.77
C ALA A 84 1.20 -8.19 -11.39
N ASN A 85 0.48 -8.47 -12.48
CA ASN A 85 -0.45 -7.53 -13.14
C ASN A 85 0.16 -6.15 -13.41
N ARG A 86 1.33 -6.10 -14.05
CA ARG A 86 2.06 -4.84 -14.36
C ARG A 86 2.37 -4.01 -13.11
N ASN A 87 2.73 -4.71 -12.04
CA ASN A 87 3.00 -4.19 -10.70
C ASN A 87 1.77 -3.70 -9.93
N GLN A 88 0.56 -4.22 -10.19
CA GLN A 88 -0.65 -3.85 -9.46
C GLN A 88 -0.98 -4.78 -8.30
N THR A 89 -0.60 -6.06 -8.42
CA THR A 89 -1.01 -7.09 -7.47
C THR A 89 0.20 -7.62 -6.72
N GLY A 90 0.15 -7.55 -5.39
CA GLY A 90 1.15 -8.11 -4.49
C GLY A 90 0.55 -9.04 -3.44
N ARG A 91 1.41 -9.62 -2.61
CA ARG A 91 0.98 -10.55 -1.55
C ARG A 91 0.33 -9.82 -0.38
N TYR A 92 0.91 -8.69 0.01
CA TYR A 92 0.51 -7.92 1.20
C TYR A 92 -0.08 -6.56 0.83
N ILE A 93 0.43 -5.96 -0.25
CA ILE A 93 -0.01 -4.69 -0.79
C ILE A 93 -0.39 -4.90 -2.26
N SER A 94 -1.51 -4.32 -2.66
CA SER A 94 -1.95 -4.16 -4.05
C SER A 94 -2.34 -2.70 -4.26
N HIS A 95 -2.54 -2.28 -5.50
CA HIS A 95 -2.99 -0.91 -5.79
C HIS A 95 -3.84 -0.84 -7.06
N CYS A 96 -4.57 0.26 -7.19
CA CYS A 96 -5.33 0.60 -8.37
C CYS A 96 -5.14 2.09 -8.66
N ASN A 97 -4.95 2.43 -9.94
CA ASN A 97 -5.01 3.82 -10.38
C ASN A 97 -6.46 4.13 -10.76
N ASP A 98 -6.90 5.36 -10.49
CA ASP A 98 -8.24 5.82 -10.89
C ASP A 98 -9.38 4.91 -10.41
N TRP A 99 -9.42 4.63 -9.09
CA TRP A 99 -10.42 3.75 -8.48
C TRP A 99 -11.86 4.23 -8.71
N TRP A 100 -12.07 5.54 -8.86
CA TRP A 100 -13.38 6.14 -9.09
C TRP A 100 -13.77 6.21 -10.58
N GLY A 101 -12.82 5.99 -11.50
CA GLY A 101 -13.04 6.09 -12.95
C GLY A 101 -13.27 7.52 -13.45
N ASP A 102 -12.90 8.53 -12.66
CA ASP A 102 -13.06 9.95 -12.97
C ASP A 102 -11.71 10.68 -13.17
N GLY A 103 -10.62 9.91 -13.23
CA GLY A 103 -9.25 10.41 -13.29
C GLY A 103 -8.64 10.71 -11.90
N SER A 104 -9.29 10.26 -10.81
CA SER A 104 -8.84 10.48 -9.44
C SER A 104 -8.98 9.20 -8.59
N GLY A 105 -8.39 9.23 -7.38
CA GLY A 105 -8.43 8.08 -6.48
C GLY A 105 -7.41 7.00 -6.82
N ASP A 106 -6.14 7.37 -6.88
CA ASP A 106 -5.07 6.38 -6.83
C ASP A 106 -5.04 5.77 -5.43
N MET A 107 -5.29 4.46 -5.34
CA MET A 107 -5.53 3.74 -4.10
C MET A 107 -4.44 2.70 -3.84
N LEU A 108 -3.99 2.63 -2.61
CA LEU A 108 -3.17 1.56 -2.07
C LEU A 108 -4.03 0.67 -1.17
N PHE A 109 -3.88 -0.63 -1.26
CA PHE A 109 -4.65 -1.60 -0.50
C PHE A 109 -3.73 -2.50 0.31
N ILE A 110 -4.07 -2.72 1.57
CA ILE A 110 -3.36 -3.64 2.45
C ILE A 110 -4.28 -4.82 2.75
N ARG A 111 -3.78 -6.04 2.53
CA ARG A 111 -4.52 -7.28 2.83
C ARG A 111 -5.05 -7.24 4.27
N HIS A 112 -6.30 -7.65 4.47
CA HIS A 112 -7.00 -7.51 5.76
C HIS A 112 -6.28 -8.20 6.93
N SER A 113 -5.54 -9.28 6.71
CA SER A 113 -4.76 -9.93 7.78
C SER A 113 -3.52 -9.12 8.23
N TYR A 114 -3.17 -8.04 7.52
CA TYR A 114 -1.97 -7.24 7.74
C TYR A 114 -2.24 -5.76 8.08
N TYR A 115 -3.40 -5.19 7.72
CA TYR A 115 -3.60 -3.74 7.77
C TYR A 115 -3.37 -3.12 9.15
N ARG A 116 -3.85 -3.76 10.23
CA ARG A 116 -3.65 -3.27 11.61
C ARG A 116 -2.19 -3.16 11.99
N ALA A 117 -1.38 -4.14 11.61
CA ALA A 117 0.06 -4.12 11.87
C ALA A 117 0.78 -3.04 11.05
N PHE A 118 0.32 -2.79 9.83
CA PHE A 118 0.82 -1.68 9.00
C PHE A 118 0.46 -0.32 9.60
N GLU A 119 -0.76 -0.15 10.09
CA GLU A 119 -1.19 1.07 10.78
C GLU A 119 -0.42 1.31 12.08
N GLU A 120 -0.17 0.26 12.87
CA GLU A 120 0.63 0.38 14.08
C GLU A 120 2.09 0.72 13.77
N TRP A 121 2.66 0.09 12.73
CA TRP A 121 4.00 0.43 12.23
C TRP A 121 4.07 1.86 11.68
N ALA A 122 3.02 2.35 11.04
CA ALA A 122 2.98 3.69 10.46
C ALA A 122 2.94 4.82 11.50
N ARG A 123 2.50 4.53 12.73
CA ARG A 123 2.50 5.48 13.85
C ARG A 123 3.84 5.59 14.58
N GLN A 124 4.81 4.73 14.25
CA GLN A 124 6.17 4.74 14.83
C GLN A 124 7.10 5.72 14.13
#